data_AF-A0A920TWM7-F1
#
_entry.id   AF-A0A920TWM7-F1
#
_cell.length_a   1.000
_cell.length_b   1.000
_cell.length_c   1.000
_cell.angle_alpha   90.00
_cell.angle_beta   90.00
_cell.angle_gamma   90.00
#
_symmetry.space_group_name_H-M   'P 1'
#
loop_
_entity.id
_entity.type
_entity.pdbx_description
1 polymer ?
#
loop_
_entity_poly.entity_id
_entity_poly.type
_entity_poly.pdbx_seq_one_letter_code
_entity_poly.pdbx_strand_id
1 'polypeptide(L)' 'MNKEERLDAIMGEGGITDCGNAQVCVEVCPKNIPLTESIADVGRQTSWQLIKNLLIK' A
#
# COMPACT_ATOMS: atom_id res chain seq x y z
N MET A 1 -3.23 -9.66 -14.28
CA MET A 1 -3.54 -8.47 -13.47
C MET A 1 -2.45 -7.44 -13.67
N ASN A 2 -2.80 -6.26 -14.15
CA ASN A 2 -1.83 -5.19 -14.47
C ASN A 2 -1.45 -4.38 -13.22
N LYS A 3 -0.31 -3.67 -13.25
CA LYS A 3 0.18 -2.89 -12.08
C LYS A 3 -0.86 -1.88 -11.59
N GLU A 4 -1.42 -1.10 -12.50
CA GLU A 4 -2.39 -0.04 -12.17
C GLU A 4 -3.66 -0.61 -11.56
N GLU A 5 -4.17 -1.71 -12.11
CA GLU A 5 -5.33 -2.43 -11.57
C GLU A 5 -5.12 -2.86 -10.10
N ARG A 6 -3.90 -3.29 -9.75
CA ARG A 6 -3.56 -3.64 -8.35
C ARG A 6 -3.47 -2.41 -7.45
N LEU A 7 -2.93 -1.31 -7.97
CA LEU A 7 -2.81 -0.05 -7.22
C LEU A 7 -4.18 0.57 -6.99
N ASP A 8 -5.05 0.58 -7.99
CA ASP A 8 -6.42 1.04 -7.84
C ASP A 8 -7.20 0.15 -6.86
N ALA A 9 -7.03 -1.17 -6.90
CA ALA A 9 -7.66 -2.08 -5.96
C ALA A 9 -7.23 -1.84 -4.50
N ILE A 10 -5.93 -1.64 -4.25
CA ILE A 10 -5.43 -1.42 -2.87
C ILE A 10 -5.68 0.01 -2.37
N MET A 11 -6.11 0.93 -3.24
CA MET A 11 -6.57 2.27 -2.85
C MET A 11 -8.06 2.30 -2.44
N GLY A 12 -8.78 1.18 -2.57
CA GLY A 12 -10.16 1.03 -2.12
C GLY A 12 -10.31 0.78 -0.60
N GLU A 13 -11.53 0.50 -0.17
CA GLU A 13 -11.89 0.19 1.22
C GLU A 13 -11.11 -1.04 1.76
N GLY A 14 -10.65 -0.99 3.01
CA GLY A 14 -9.78 -2.02 3.58
C GLY A 14 -8.35 -1.98 3.04
N GLY A 15 -8.03 -0.97 2.24
CA GLY A 15 -6.78 -0.83 1.51
C GLY A 15 -5.66 -0.13 2.28
N ILE A 16 -4.71 0.42 1.54
CA ILE A 16 -3.47 1.01 2.06
C ILE A 16 -3.72 2.16 3.06
N THR A 17 -4.83 2.89 2.89
CA THR A 17 -5.22 4.02 3.75
C THR A 17 -5.73 3.60 5.12
N ASP A 18 -6.13 2.34 5.28
CA ASP A 18 -6.70 1.82 6.53
C ASP A 18 -5.60 1.31 7.48
N CYS A 19 -4.34 1.29 7.02
CA CYS A 19 -3.19 1.00 7.85
C CYS A 19 -2.97 2.13 8.87
N GLY A 20 -3.34 1.89 10.13
CA GLY A 20 -3.11 2.84 11.23
C GLY A 20 -1.66 2.94 11.73
N ASN A 21 -0.71 2.28 11.08
CA ASN A 21 0.72 2.25 11.45
C ASN A 21 0.99 1.86 12.93
N ALA A 22 0.19 0.95 13.49
CA ALA A 22 0.36 0.45 14.86
C ALA A 22 1.59 -0.46 15.04
N GLN A 23 2.22 -0.89 13.93
CA GLN A 23 3.42 -1.75 13.88
C GLN A 23 3.30 -3.11 14.58
N VAL A 24 2.10 -3.54 14.98
CA VAL A 24 1.85 -4.88 15.55
C VAL A 24 2.32 -6.00 14.60
N CYS A 25 2.23 -5.77 13.28
CA CYS A 25 2.70 -6.71 12.28
C CYS A 25 4.21 -7.02 12.36
N VAL A 26 5.02 -6.10 12.89
CA VAL A 26 6.47 -6.33 13.11
C VAL A 26 6.67 -7.30 14.28
N GLU A 27 5.96 -7.08 15.38
CA GLU A 27 6.13 -7.87 16.60
C GLU A 27 5.54 -9.28 16.52
N VAL A 28 4.42 -9.45 15.80
CA VAL A 28 3.69 -10.72 15.79
C VAL A 28 4.09 -11.64 14.64
N CYS A 29 4.90 -11.18 13.68
CA CYS A 29 5.18 -11.96 12.48
C CYS A 29 6.10 -13.16 12.79
N PRO A 30 5.62 -14.43 12.67
CA PRO A 30 6.45 -15.60 12.97
C PRO A 30 7.54 -15.85 11.91
N LYS A 31 7.52 -15.10 10.81
CA LYS A 31 8.46 -15.23 9.68
C LYS A 31 9.42 -14.06 9.57
N ASN A 32 9.29 -13.04 10.42
CA ASN A 32 10.15 -11.85 10.40
C ASN A 32 10.27 -11.22 9.01
N ILE A 33 9.16 -11.16 8.26
CA ILE A 33 9.15 -10.50 6.95
C ILE A 33 9.00 -8.98 7.13
N PRO A 34 9.66 -8.16 6.28
CA PRO A 34 9.66 -6.71 6.39
C PRO A 34 8.34 -6.12 5.84
N LEU A 35 7.25 -6.33 6.58
CA LEU A 35 5.91 -5.89 6.18
C LEU A 35 5.80 -4.37 6.14
N THR A 36 6.40 -3.67 7.09
CA THR A 36 6.38 -2.20 7.18
C THR A 36 7.02 -1.55 5.96
N GLU A 37 8.14 -2.09 5.48
CA GLU A 37 8.87 -1.63 4.31
C GLU A 37 8.07 -1.88 3.03
N SER A 38 7.47 -3.07 2.94
CA SER A 38 6.63 -3.45 1.80
C SER A 38 5.38 -2.56 1.70
N ILE A 39 4.73 -2.28 2.84
CA ILE A 39 3.57 -1.38 2.92
C ILE A 39 3.97 0.05 2.59
N ALA A 40 5.12 0.53 3.10
CA ALA A 40 5.61 1.87 2.79
C ALA A 40 5.93 2.06 1.29
N ASP A 41 6.51 1.03 0.65
CA ASP A 41 6.74 1.06 -0.79
C ASP A 41 5.42 1.13 -1.58
N VAL A 42 4.42 0.32 -1.20
CA VAL A 42 3.08 0.39 -1.80
C VAL A 42 2.45 1.76 -1.57
N GLY A 43 2.55 2.33 -0.37
CA GLY A 43 2.05 3.68 -0.07
C GLY A 43 2.68 4.77 -0.96
N ARG A 44 3.97 4.64 -1.26
CA ARG A 44 4.64 5.53 -2.24
C ARG A 44 4.08 5.31 -3.65
N GLN A 45 3.88 4.06 -4.06
CA GLN A 45 3.32 3.74 -5.38
C GLN A 45 1.89 4.26 -5.54
N THR A 46 1.05 4.16 -4.51
CA THR A 46 -0.33 4.68 -4.55
C THR A 46 -0.36 6.21 -4.52
N SER A 47 0.60 6.85 -3.85
CA SER A 47 0.76 8.31 -3.92
C SER A 47 1.07 8.77 -5.35
N TRP A 48 1.97 8.07 -6.05
CA TRP A 48 2.25 8.33 -7.47
C TRP A 48 1.06 7.99 -8.37
N GLN A 49 0.35 6.90 -8.09
CA GLN A 49 -0.86 6.53 -8.82
C GLN A 49 -1.93 7.60 -8.69
N LEU A 50 -2.11 8.19 -7.50
CA LEU A 50 -3.02 9.30 -7.27
C LEU A 50 -2.65 10.51 -8.14
N ILE A 51 -1.37 10.91 -8.14
CA ILE A 51 -0.88 12.02 -8.99
C ILE A 51 -1.14 11.72 -10.47
N LYS A 52 -0.86 10.49 -10.92
CA LYS A 52 -1.12 10.06 -12.30
C LYS A 52 -2.61 10.13 -12.63
N ASN A 53 -3.47 9.63 -11.74
CA ASN A 53 -4.92 9.63 -11.90
C ASN A 53 -5.51 11.06 -11.92
N LEU A 54 -4.85 12.03 -11.30
CA LEU A 54 -5.30 13.43 -11.28
C LEU A 54 -4.80 14.27 -12.46
N LEU A 55 -3.63 13.94 -13.04
CA LEU A 55 -2.96 14.77 -14.04
C LEU A 55 -2.95 14.20 -15.46
N ILE A 56 -3.07 12.88 -15.63
CA ILE A 56 -2.90 12.19 -16.93
C ILE A 56 -4.15 11.43 -17.34
N LYS A 57 -4.96 11.00 -16.37
CA LYS A 57 -6.22 10.29 -16.58
C LYS A 57 -7.37 11.25 -16.34
#